data_AF-A0A956KSW0-F1
#
_entry.id   AF-A0A956KSW0-F1
#
_cell.length_a   1.000
_cell.length_b   1.000
_cell.length_c   1.000
_cell.angle_alpha   90.00
_cell.angle_beta   90.00
_cell.angle_gamma   90.00
#
_symmetry.space_group_name_H-M   'P 1'
#
loop_
_entity.id
_entity.type
_entity.pdbx_description
1 polymer ?
#
loop_
_entity_poly.entity_id
_entity_poly.type
_entity_poly.pdbx_seq_one_letter_code
_entity_poly.pdbx_strand_id
1 'polypeptide(L)'
;MKHTKPIILRAALLLPLLAGCNKTGDGQTSNPDDGQTTGDSTQISAPPPADAPERPKLSRAECEAKGARVVGDIGDGAIHRPDYVCESGEAPIATIAPGEGEPIATEGEVCCPS
;
A
#
# COMPACT_ATOMS: atom_id res chain seq x y z
N MET A 1 -49.94 35.19 7.05
CA MET A 1 -51.02 34.18 6.95
C MET A 1 -51.41 34.00 5.48
N LYS A 2 -51.97 32.84 5.09
CA LYS A 2 -52.13 32.29 3.70
C LYS A 2 -50.80 31.65 3.21
N HIS A 3 -50.58 30.34 3.41
CA HIS A 3 -51.09 29.13 2.69
C HIS A 3 -50.08 28.63 1.63
N THR A 4 -49.43 27.46 1.80
CA THR A 4 -49.90 26.08 1.44
C THR A 4 -49.72 25.83 -0.08
N LYS A 5 -48.97 24.85 -0.62
CA LYS A 5 -48.55 23.48 -0.21
C LYS A 5 -47.25 23.05 -0.96
N PRO A 6 -46.49 22.02 -0.52
CA PRO A 6 -45.36 21.45 -1.27
C PRO A 6 -45.80 20.45 -2.36
N ILE A 7 -45.03 20.34 -3.44
CA ILE A 7 -45.20 19.30 -4.47
C ILE A 7 -44.15 18.21 -4.26
N ILE A 8 -44.62 17.01 -3.93
CA ILE A 8 -43.85 15.77 -3.94
C ILE A 8 -43.89 15.24 -5.39
N LEU A 9 -42.72 14.94 -5.97
CA LEU A 9 -42.68 14.03 -7.12
C LEU A 9 -41.61 12.95 -6.87
N ARG A 10 -42.08 11.73 -6.63
CA ARG A 10 -41.24 10.53 -6.60
C ARG A 10 -40.92 10.14 -8.03
N ALA A 11 -39.64 10.08 -8.38
CA ALA A 11 -39.17 9.35 -9.55
C ALA A 11 -38.19 8.28 -9.07
N ALA A 12 -38.70 7.09 -8.77
CA ALA A 12 -37.86 5.93 -8.55
C ALA A 12 -37.32 5.47 -9.91
N LEU A 13 -36.00 5.41 -10.06
CA LEU A 13 -35.34 4.78 -11.20
C LEU A 13 -34.44 3.67 -10.68
N LEU A 14 -34.98 2.45 -10.70
CA LEU A 14 -34.18 1.23 -10.63
C LEU A 14 -33.32 1.13 -11.88
N LEU A 15 -32.04 0.78 -11.71
CA LEU A 15 -31.23 0.16 -12.75
C LEU A 15 -30.39 -0.96 -12.10
N PRO A 16 -30.71 -2.26 -12.33
CA PRO A 16 -29.92 -3.39 -11.86
C PRO A 16 -28.95 -3.91 -12.95
N LEU A 17 -28.23 -5.00 -12.65
CA LEU A 17 -27.21 -5.69 -13.47
C LEU A 17 -25.87 -4.93 -13.59
N LEU A 18 -24.69 -5.56 -13.71
CA LEU A 18 -24.28 -6.96 -13.55
C LEU A 18 -23.35 -7.05 -12.29
N ALA A 19 -22.84 -8.17 -11.78
CA ALA A 19 -22.83 -9.57 -12.24
C ALA A 19 -22.80 -10.54 -11.03
N GLY A 20 -22.72 -11.85 -11.28
CA GLY A 20 -22.38 -12.86 -10.28
C GLY A 20 -21.61 -14.02 -10.92
N CYS A 21 -20.42 -14.34 -10.40
CA CYS A 21 -19.63 -15.48 -10.88
C CYS A 21 -20.00 -16.75 -10.12
N ASN A 22 -20.79 -17.63 -10.75
CA ASN A 22 -20.90 -19.02 -10.31
C ASN A 22 -19.65 -19.79 -10.77
N LYS A 23 -18.86 -20.32 -9.82
CA LYS A 23 -18.01 -21.48 -10.08
C LYS A 23 -18.08 -22.46 -8.91
N THR A 24 -19.10 -23.31 -8.95
CA THR A 24 -19.15 -24.55 -8.17
C THR A 24 -17.95 -25.43 -8.56
N GLY A 25 -17.17 -25.83 -7.56
CA GLY A 25 -16.09 -26.78 -7.67
C GLY A 25 -16.16 -27.77 -6.52
N ASP A 26 -17.06 -28.74 -6.63
CA ASP A 26 -17.07 -29.93 -5.78
C ASP A 26 -15.97 -30.90 -6.24
N GLY A 27 -15.24 -31.50 -5.29
CA GLY A 27 -14.09 -32.38 -5.56
C GLY A 27 -12.94 -32.08 -4.59
N GLN A 28 -13.07 -32.40 -3.30
CA GLN A 28 -12.78 -33.72 -2.74
C GLN A 28 -11.30 -34.13 -2.87
N THR A 29 -10.55 -34.08 -1.77
CA THR A 29 -9.80 -35.23 -1.21
C THR A 29 -9.12 -34.81 0.10
N SER A 30 -9.42 -35.52 1.17
CA SER A 30 -8.69 -35.40 2.44
C SER A 30 -7.31 -36.05 2.30
N ASN A 31 -6.24 -35.32 2.58
CA ASN A 31 -4.93 -35.91 2.84
C ASN A 31 -4.65 -35.85 4.36
N PRO A 32 -4.00 -36.88 4.93
CA PRO A 32 -3.69 -36.91 6.35
C PRO A 32 -2.62 -35.88 6.72
N ASP A 33 -2.85 -35.18 7.83
CA ASP A 33 -1.88 -34.33 8.50
C ASP A 33 -0.87 -35.22 9.24
N ASP A 34 0.26 -35.51 8.58
CA ASP A 34 1.44 -36.10 9.21
C ASP A 34 2.67 -35.40 8.63
N GLY A 35 2.99 -34.25 9.24
CA GLY A 35 3.87 -33.23 8.68
C GLY A 35 4.64 -32.45 9.74
N GLN A 36 4.95 -33.13 10.85
CA GLN A 36 5.90 -32.78 11.90
C GLN A 36 6.61 -31.40 11.77
N THR A 37 6.04 -30.38 12.42
CA THR A 37 6.75 -29.14 12.72
C THR A 37 8.00 -29.45 13.53
N THR A 38 9.17 -29.40 12.91
CA THR A 38 10.46 -29.37 13.61
C THR A 38 11.40 -28.48 12.82
N GLY A 39 11.97 -27.50 13.52
CA GLY A 39 12.49 -26.27 12.95
C GLY A 39 13.61 -26.41 11.93
N ASP A 40 13.80 -25.34 11.15
CA ASP A 40 15.02 -24.54 11.20
C ASP A 40 14.84 -23.29 10.32
N SER A 41 14.26 -22.21 10.88
CA SER A 41 14.37 -20.90 10.27
C SER A 41 15.75 -20.32 10.57
N THR A 42 16.81 -20.98 10.09
CA THR A 42 18.08 -20.30 9.86
C THR A 42 17.79 -19.20 8.84
N GLN A 43 17.60 -17.98 9.34
CA GLN A 43 17.65 -16.79 8.51
C GLN A 43 19.05 -16.75 7.93
N ILE A 44 19.17 -17.17 6.67
CA ILE A 44 20.36 -16.94 5.86
C ILE A 44 20.38 -15.43 5.64
N SER A 45 21.03 -14.72 6.56
CA SER A 45 21.34 -13.30 6.39
C SER A 45 22.26 -13.21 5.18
N ALA A 46 21.68 -12.93 4.01
CA ALA A 46 22.44 -12.45 2.88
C ALA A 46 23.28 -11.26 3.38
N PRO A 47 24.58 -11.20 3.04
CA PRO A 47 25.38 -10.04 3.40
C PRO A 47 24.68 -8.78 2.84
N PRO A 48 24.64 -7.67 3.59
CA PRO A 48 23.99 -6.45 3.11
C PRO A 48 24.61 -6.07 1.76
N PRO A 49 23.80 -5.66 0.76
CA PRO A 49 24.32 -5.21 -0.52
C PRO A 49 25.31 -4.07 -0.28
N ALA A 50 26.50 -4.16 -0.88
CA ALA A 50 27.63 -3.30 -0.56
C ALA A 50 27.29 -1.81 -0.72
N ASP A 51 27.38 -1.08 0.40
CA ASP A 51 27.49 0.38 0.53
C ASP A 51 26.68 1.22 -0.46
N ALA A 52 25.41 0.87 -0.67
CA ALA A 52 24.44 1.83 -1.21
C ALA A 52 24.30 2.99 -0.19
N PRO A 53 24.32 4.26 -0.62
CA PRO A 53 24.25 5.39 0.31
C PRO A 53 22.93 5.35 1.10
N GLU A 54 23.02 5.07 2.40
CA GLU A 54 21.85 5.02 3.28
C GLU A 54 21.19 6.40 3.34
N ARG A 55 19.98 6.49 2.77
CA ARG A 55 19.15 7.68 2.89
C ARG A 55 18.71 7.86 4.35
N PRO A 56 18.56 9.11 4.83
CA PRO A 56 17.95 9.35 6.14
C PRO A 56 16.55 8.73 6.23
N LYS A 57 16.05 8.57 7.46
CA LYS A 57 14.68 8.11 7.73
C LYS A 57 13.87 9.25 8.35
N LEU A 58 12.63 9.42 7.93
CA LEU A 58 11.67 10.39 8.50
C LEU A 58 10.24 9.85 8.49
N SER A 59 9.38 10.40 9.33
CA SER A 59 7.94 10.14 9.28
C SER A 59 7.26 10.85 8.10
N ARG A 60 6.04 10.42 7.73
CA ARG A 60 5.23 11.11 6.71
C ARG A 60 4.98 12.57 7.07
N ALA A 61 4.65 12.84 8.34
CA ALA A 61 4.41 14.18 8.86
C ALA A 61 5.64 15.09 8.70
N GLU A 62 6.87 14.58 8.90
CA GLU A 62 8.10 15.35 8.67
C GLU A 62 8.36 15.62 7.18
N CYS A 63 7.92 14.74 6.28
CA CYS A 63 8.01 14.98 4.83
C CYS A 63 7.08 16.13 4.41
N GLU A 64 5.82 16.07 4.83
CA GLU A 64 4.83 17.11 4.55
C GLU A 64 5.22 18.46 5.20
N ALA A 65 5.78 18.44 6.41
CA ALA A 65 6.30 19.63 7.10
C ALA A 65 7.49 20.30 6.38
N LYS A 66 8.22 19.56 5.53
CA LYS A 66 9.27 20.11 4.65
C LYS A 66 8.70 20.69 3.34
N GLY A 67 7.39 20.62 3.11
CA GLY A 67 6.76 20.97 1.84
C GLY A 67 7.03 19.96 0.72
N ALA A 68 7.41 18.74 1.08
CA ALA A 68 7.69 17.63 0.17
C ALA A 68 6.48 16.66 0.09
N ARG A 69 6.55 15.65 -0.77
CA ARG A 69 5.49 14.65 -0.98
C ARG A 69 5.96 13.24 -0.64
N VAL A 70 5.08 12.48 -0.02
CA VAL A 70 5.26 11.04 0.17
C VAL A 70 4.91 10.30 -1.13
N VAL A 71 5.82 9.44 -1.60
CA VAL A 71 5.66 8.61 -2.80
C VAL A 71 5.88 7.15 -2.41
N GLY A 72 4.86 6.30 -2.62
CA GLY A 72 4.96 4.85 -2.44
C GLY A 72 5.49 4.14 -3.68
N ASP A 73 6.07 2.96 -3.51
CA ASP A 73 6.42 2.08 -4.64
C ASP A 73 5.18 1.31 -5.14
N ILE A 74 5.20 0.91 -6.41
CA ILE A 74 4.11 0.18 -7.08
C ILE A 74 4.33 -1.35 -7.00
N GLY A 75 5.53 -1.79 -6.61
CA GLY A 75 5.95 -3.21 -6.56
C GLY A 75 7.08 -3.56 -7.53
N ASP A 76 7.83 -2.57 -8.04
CA ASP A 76 9.08 -2.78 -8.81
C ASP A 76 10.32 -2.69 -7.90
N GLY A 77 10.13 -2.26 -6.65
CA GLY A 77 11.22 -1.98 -5.71
C GLY A 77 12.09 -0.79 -6.15
N ALA A 78 11.56 0.05 -7.04
CA ALA A 78 12.24 1.17 -7.63
C ALA A 78 12.76 2.14 -6.56
N ILE A 79 11.95 2.48 -5.55
CA ILE A 79 12.35 3.40 -4.48
C ILE A 79 13.57 2.90 -3.69
N HIS A 80 13.83 1.59 -3.65
CA HIS A 80 14.96 1.01 -2.91
C HIS A 80 16.29 1.10 -3.68
N ARG A 81 16.24 1.42 -4.98
CA ARG A 81 17.44 1.60 -5.80
C ARG A 81 18.18 2.89 -5.39
N PRO A 82 19.53 2.88 -5.41
CA PRO A 82 20.33 4.07 -5.07
C PRO A 82 20.24 5.17 -6.14
N ASP A 83 19.92 4.79 -7.38
CA ASP A 83 19.68 5.64 -8.54
C ASP A 83 18.21 6.03 -8.72
N TYR A 84 17.34 5.79 -7.74
CA TYR A 84 15.95 6.24 -7.81
C TYR A 84 15.86 7.77 -7.84
N VAL A 85 15.04 8.27 -8.76
CA VAL A 85 14.78 9.70 -8.99
C VAL A 85 13.27 9.94 -8.91
N CYS A 86 12.89 11.00 -8.20
CA CYS A 86 11.51 11.47 -8.06
C CYS A 86 10.99 12.09 -9.37
N GLU A 87 9.67 12.32 -9.48
CA GLU A 87 9.07 12.94 -10.67
C GLU A 87 9.68 14.32 -11.03
N SER A 88 10.19 15.06 -10.04
CA SER A 88 10.90 16.33 -10.24
C SER A 88 12.25 16.21 -10.96
N GLY A 89 12.82 15.00 -11.09
CA GLY A 89 14.18 14.79 -11.56
C GLY A 89 15.25 14.81 -10.47
N GLU A 90 14.87 14.95 -9.19
CA GLU A 90 15.78 14.96 -8.04
C GLU A 90 15.77 13.64 -7.26
N ALA A 91 16.84 13.36 -6.52
CA ALA A 91 16.89 12.23 -5.60
C ALA A 91 15.93 12.43 -4.41
N PRO A 92 15.40 11.36 -3.79
CA PRO A 92 14.60 11.48 -2.58
C PRO A 92 15.38 12.16 -1.45
N ILE A 93 14.68 13.03 -0.72
CA ILE A 93 15.20 13.69 0.48
C ILE A 93 15.57 12.64 1.54
N ALA A 94 14.73 11.61 1.68
CA ALA A 94 14.88 10.53 2.64
C ALA A 94 13.84 9.40 2.41
N THR A 95 14.01 8.26 3.06
CA THR A 95 13.05 7.13 3.06
C THR A 95 12.05 7.28 4.22
N ILE A 96 10.78 6.97 3.98
CA ILE A 96 9.76 7.04 5.03
C ILE A 96 9.93 5.87 6.01
N ALA A 97 10.00 6.18 7.30
CA ALA A 97 9.80 5.24 8.39
C ALA A 97 8.47 5.59 9.07
N PRO A 98 7.43 4.74 8.99
CA PRO A 98 6.17 5.00 9.66
C PRO A 98 6.36 5.04 11.19
N GLY A 99 5.67 5.98 11.84
CA GLY A 99 5.64 6.09 13.29
C GLY A 99 4.89 4.94 13.98
N GLU A 100 4.95 4.92 15.31
CA GLU A 100 4.26 3.89 16.09
C GLU A 100 2.73 3.99 15.90
N GLY A 101 2.12 2.89 15.44
CA GLY A 101 0.68 2.84 15.13
C GLY A 101 0.28 3.43 13.78
N GLU A 102 1.21 3.99 12.99
CA GLU A 102 0.94 4.37 11.61
C GLU A 102 0.81 3.13 10.69
N PRO A 103 0.06 3.22 9.57
CA PRO A 103 0.09 2.18 8.55
C PRO A 103 1.51 2.01 7.99
N ILE A 104 1.92 0.77 7.74
CA ILE A 104 3.18 0.40 7.10
C ILE A 104 2.89 0.14 5.63
N ALA A 105 3.55 0.84 4.71
CA ALA A 105 3.47 0.51 3.28
C ALA A 105 4.31 -0.74 3.01
N THR A 106 3.68 -1.78 2.44
CA THR A 106 4.32 -3.08 2.15
C THR A 106 5.58 -2.94 1.29
N GLU A 107 5.50 -2.13 0.23
CA GLU A 107 6.60 -1.88 -0.70
C GLU A 107 7.53 -0.73 -0.24
N GLY A 108 7.17 -0.04 0.85
CA GLY A 108 7.84 1.16 1.34
C GLY A 108 7.42 2.47 0.64
N GLU A 109 7.92 3.57 1.17
CA GLU A 109 7.67 4.94 0.69
C GLU A 109 8.95 5.80 0.80
N VAL A 110 9.04 6.86 -0.01
CA VAL A 110 10.10 7.88 0.03
C VAL A 110 9.52 9.29 0.09
N CYS A 111 10.32 10.23 0.60
CA CYS A 111 10.00 11.66 0.60
C CYS A 111 10.66 12.34 -0.60
N CYS A 112 9.86 12.77 -1.57
CA CYS A 112 10.27 13.45 -2.79
C CYS A 112 10.01 14.96 -2.70
N PRO A 113 10.89 15.83 -3.22
CA PRO A 113 10.57 17.26 -3.37
C PRO A 113 9.31 17.46 -4.24
N SER A 114 8.58 18.55 -3.98
CA SER A 114 7.26 18.87 -4.57
C SER A 114 7.32 19.53 -5.94
#